data_AF-A0A2S8BQN4-F1
#
_entry.id   AF-A0A2S8BQN4-F1
#
_cell.length_a   1.000
_cell.length_b   1.000
_cell.length_c   1.000
_cell.angle_alpha   90.00
_cell.angle_beta   90.00
_cell.angle_gamma   90.00
#
_symmetry.space_group_name_H-M   'P 1'
#
loop_
_entity.id
_entity.type
_entity.pdbx_description
1 polymer ?
#
loop_
_entity_poly.entity_id
_entity_poly.type
_entity_poly.pdbx_seq_one_letter_code
_entity_poly.pdbx_strand_id
1 'polypeptide(L)' 'MVGLIDAVWQHGLLGADRRGDLERISLDALTAALEIANLSAALTVARAGADLPDRAARDAAARRE' A
#
# COMPACT_ATOMS: atom_id res chain seq x y z
N MET A 1 -5.01 5.75 2.94
CA MET A 1 -5.36 5.95 1.51
C MET A 1 -4.13 5.91 0.60
N VAL A 2 -3.10 6.75 0.81
CA VAL A 2 -1.89 6.75 -0.06
C VAL A 2 -1.21 5.38 -0.16
N GLY A 3 -0.98 4.67 0.94
CA GLY A 3 -0.35 3.34 0.89
C GLY A 3 -1.13 2.30 0.08
N LEU A 4 -2.47 2.35 0.10
CA LEU A 4 -3.31 1.46 -0.71
C LEU A 4 -3.21 1.82 -2.20
N ILE A 5 -3.26 3.10 -2.52
CA ILE A 5 -3.15 3.58 -3.91
C ILE A 5 -1.76 3.23 -4.48
N ASP A 6 -0.69 3.39 -3.70
CA ASP A 6 0.66 2.99 -4.09
C ASP A 6 0.76 1.47 -4.36
N ALA A 7 0.18 0.64 -3.49
CA ALA A 7 0.19 -0.80 -3.68
C ALA A 7 -0.57 -1.24 -4.95
N VAL A 8 -1.77 -0.70 -5.18
CA VAL A 8 -2.57 -0.99 -6.38
C VAL A 8 -1.86 -0.48 -7.65
N TRP A 9 -1.11 0.62 -7.55
CA TRP A 9 -0.24 1.10 -8.64
C TRP A 9 0.89 0.12 -8.94
N GLN A 10 1.58 -0.40 -7.92
CA GLN A 10 2.64 -1.39 -8.08
C GLN A 10 2.14 -2.69 -8.73
N HIS A 11 0.88 -3.07 -8.48
CA HIS A 11 0.22 -4.19 -9.16
C HIS A 11 -0.23 -3.87 -10.60
N GLY A 12 -0.06 -2.64 -11.10
CA GLY A 12 -0.44 -2.26 -12.46
C GLY A 12 -1.95 -2.15 -12.68
N LEU A 13 -2.74 -2.00 -11.61
CA LEU A 13 -4.21 -2.05 -11.65
C LEU A 13 -4.86 -0.66 -11.72
N LEU A 14 -4.08 0.41 -11.80
CA LEU A 14 -4.61 1.77 -11.94
C LEU A 14 -4.93 2.13 -13.39
N GLY A 15 -6.06 2.82 -13.58
CA GLY A 15 -6.53 3.30 -14.89
C GLY A 15 -7.94 2.82 -15.20
N ALA A 16 -8.66 3.57 -16.04
CA ALA A 16 -10.03 3.22 -16.44
C ALA A 16 -10.07 1.86 -17.15
N ASP A 17 -9.10 1.58 -18.02
CA ASP A 17 -8.98 0.33 -18.78
C ASP A 17 -8.65 -0.88 -17.89
N ARG A 18 -8.22 -0.65 -16.64
CA ARG A 18 -7.83 -1.69 -15.67
C ARG A 18 -8.92 -1.98 -14.65
N ARG A 19 -10.08 -1.31 -14.70
CA ARG A 19 -11.15 -1.51 -13.70
C ARG A 19 -11.64 -2.96 -13.62
N GLY A 20 -11.76 -3.66 -14.75
CA GLY A 20 -12.13 -5.08 -14.76
C GLY A 20 -11.02 -6.00 -14.25
N ASP A 21 -9.76 -5.58 -14.30
CA ASP A 21 -8.64 -6.31 -13.68
C ASP A 21 -8.60 -6.06 -12.17
N LEU A 22 -8.86 -4.82 -11.73
CA LEU A 22 -8.99 -4.45 -10.32
C LEU A 22 -10.18 -5.14 -9.65
N GLU A 23 -11.32 -5.25 -10.34
CA GLU A 23 -12.49 -5.99 -9.86
C GLU A 23 -12.17 -7.47 -9.60
N ARG A 24 -11.29 -8.06 -10.42
CA ARG A 24 -10.87 -9.46 -10.35
C ARG A 24 -9.54 -9.66 -9.61
N ILE A 25 -9.11 -8.67 -8.83
CA ILE A 25 -7.88 -8.77 -8.02
C ILE A 25 -7.92 -10.04 -7.17
N SER A 26 -6.81 -10.77 -7.11
CA SER A 26 -6.72 -11.94 -6.24
C SER A 26 -6.77 -11.52 -4.77
N LEU A 27 -7.27 -12.41 -3.90
CA LEU A 27 -7.25 -12.16 -2.46
C LEU A 27 -5.83 -11.95 -1.93
N ASP A 28 -4.84 -12.65 -2.49
CA ASP A 28 -3.43 -12.49 -2.10
C ASP A 28 -2.92 -11.08 -2.43
N ALA A 29 -3.21 -10.58 -3.65
CA ALA A 29 -2.81 -9.25 -4.06
C ALA A 29 -3.55 -8.16 -3.26
N LEU A 30 -4.85 -8.39 -2.96
CA LEU A 30 -5.60 -7.48 -2.11
C LEU A 30 -5.07 -7.46 -0.67
N THR A 31 -4.74 -8.63 -0.11
CA THR A 31 -4.17 -8.77 1.23
C THR A 31 -2.84 -8.02 1.31
N ALA A 32 -1.93 -8.27 0.36
CA ALA A 32 -0.64 -7.57 0.29
C ALA A 32 -0.82 -6.04 0.19
N ALA A 33 -1.78 -5.57 -0.60
CA ALA A 33 -2.07 -4.14 -0.72
C ALA A 33 -2.59 -3.53 0.59
N LEU A 34 -3.42 -4.27 1.33
CA LEU A 34 -3.92 -3.86 2.64
C LEU A 34 -2.82 -3.86 3.71
N GLU A 35 -1.93 -4.84 3.72
CA GLU A 35 -0.78 -4.90 4.62
C GLU A 35 0.15 -3.70 4.41
N ILE A 36 0.49 -3.40 3.15
CA ILE A 36 1.26 -2.21 2.77
C ILE A 36 0.55 -0.93 3.25
N ALA A 37 -0.76 -0.83 3.03
CA ALA A 37 -1.54 0.33 3.41
C ALA A 37 -1.58 0.51 4.94
N ASN A 38 -1.75 -0.59 5.67
CA ASN A 38 -1.79 -0.63 7.12
C ASN A 38 -0.45 -0.20 7.72
N LEU A 39 0.66 -0.80 7.26
CA LEU A 39 2.00 -0.45 7.73
C LEU A 39 2.31 1.02 7.45
N SER A 40 1.98 1.51 6.25
CA SER A 40 2.17 2.91 5.89
C SER A 40 1.36 3.83 6.81
N ALA A 41 0.11 3.48 7.10
CA ALA A 41 -0.74 4.25 8.02
C ALA A 41 -0.18 4.23 9.44
N ALA A 42 0.21 3.07 9.96
CA ALA A 42 0.79 2.90 11.30
C ALA A 42 2.06 3.76 11.48
N LEU A 43 2.98 3.71 10.51
CA LEU A 43 4.19 4.55 10.52
C LEU A 43 3.88 6.04 10.45
N THR A 44 2.86 6.42 9.67
CA THR A 44 2.44 7.82 9.53
C THR A 44 1.90 8.37 10.85
N VAL A 45 1.01 7.63 11.53
CA VAL A 45 0.40 8.10 12.78
C VAL A 45 1.35 8.02 13.98
N ALA A 46 2.37 7.16 13.92
CA ALA A 46 3.39 7.06 14.96
C ALA A 46 4.38 8.24 14.97
N ARG A 47 4.36 9.11 13.95
CA ARG A 47 5.28 10.24 13.80
C ARG A 47 4.54 11.58 13.92
N ALA A 48 5.19 12.54 14.55
CA ALA A 48 4.66 13.89 14.64
C ALA A 48 4.43 14.47 13.23
N GLY A 49 3.29 15.14 13.04
CA GLY A 49 2.94 15.77 11.76
C GLY A 49 2.36 14.84 10.70
N ALA A 50 2.00 13.59 11.04
CA ALA A 50 1.53 12.61 10.07
C ALA A 50 2.54 12.44 8.91
N ASP A 51 3.81 12.30 9.28
CA ASP A 51 4.93 12.13 8.36
C ASP A 51 4.84 10.77 7.64
N LEU A 52 4.41 10.79 6.38
CA LEU A 52 4.27 9.61 5.55
C LEU A 52 5.67 9.03 5.23
N PRO A 53 5.93 7.74 5.47
CA PRO A 53 7.20 7.13 5.08
C PRO A 53 7.34 7.04 3.57
N ASP A 54 8.57 7.17 3.08
CA ASP A 54 8.90 6.71 1.73
C ASP A 54 8.92 5.17 1.67
N ARG A 55 9.07 4.63 0.45
CA ARG A 55 9.06 3.17 0.24
C ARG A 55 10.21 2.47 0.94
N ALA A 56 11.40 3.06 0.98
CA ALA A 56 12.55 2.45 1.62
C ALA A 56 12.36 2.32 3.14
N ALA A 57 11.82 3.37 3.77
CA ALA A 57 11.49 3.38 5.20
C ALA A 57 10.37 2.40 5.54
N ARG A 58 9.33 2.31 4.70
CA ARG A 58 8.27 1.29 4.82
C ARG A 58 8.85 -0.12 4.75
N ASP A 59 9.64 -0.43 3.72
CA ASP A 59 10.17 -1.77 3.50
C ASP A 59 11.16 -2.17 4.60
N ALA A 60 11.91 -1.21 5.14
CA ALA A 60 12.75 -1.44 6.30
C ALA A 60 11.94 -1.77 7.57
N ALA A 61 10.74 -1.19 7.74
CA ALA A 61 9.85 -1.54 8.84
C ALA A 61 9.21 -2.91 8.65
N ALA A 62 8.77 -3.26 7.44
CA ALA A 62 8.18 -4.56 7.12
C ALA A 62 9.13 -5.74 7.41
N ARG A 63 10.44 -5.53 7.32
CA ARG A 63 11.46 -6.54 7.64
C ARG A 63 11.73 -6.71 9.15
N ARG A 64 11.14 -5.87 10.00
CA ARG A 64 11.33 -5.88 11.46
C ARG A 64 10.19 -6.56 12.20
N GLU A 65 9.06 -6.78 11.53
CA GLU A 65 7.92 -7.58 12.01
C GLU A 65 8.12 -9.06 11.66
#